data_AF-A0AAD9ZCE3-F1
#
_entry.id   AF-A0AAD9ZCE3-F1
#
_cell.length_a   1.000
_cell.length_b   1.000
_cell.length_c   1.000
_cell.angle_alpha   90.00
_cell.angle_beta   90.00
_cell.angle_gamma   90.00
#
_symmetry.space_group_name_H-M   'P 1'
#
loop_
_entity.id
_entity.type
_entity.pdbx_description
1 polymer ?
#
loop_
_entity_poly.entity_id
_entity_poly.type
_entity_poly.pdbx_seq_one_letter_code
_entity_poly.pdbx_strand_id
1 'polypeptide(L)'
;MPEEMILSTGQVLRGRYATYRLLNALHAPTVFKAQVLDSLTVKSEFAVVKTALEPTKKALRRERNNYLIPGIRSSPYIRSQYDILERNPHSGEGPPQADETAAAPPGMVFEWMEYDLWQVPSERFRRTSVLPKVISRSVLSALALLKTQYDAIHTDINPNNIFLSYIDSPSPTVKVGDLGNMFEDGYDVMRLQSLECRAPEVWRGLGVWHSSDVWSLGVTLAHWLSHSAIFGPHDKIVQDLTEAWCIAKIRRLVGPMEPPVDSNYEEEFALAEYLETGSFRHRDDSSERQFITVGTLRQELEKISAPKVSPELLDFIEFLLVLDHTKRPTAVEALQHPYLK
;
A
#
# COMPACT_ATOMS: atom_id res chain seq x y z
N MET A 1 -0.05 14.26 -30.72
CA MET A 1 -0.83 13.48 -29.74
C MET A 1 -1.76 14.45 -29.04
N PRO A 2 -3.04 14.13 -28.79
CA PRO A 2 -3.87 15.02 -27.99
C PRO A 2 -3.21 15.22 -26.63
N GLU A 3 -3.05 16.46 -26.20
CA GLU A 3 -2.48 16.80 -24.89
C GLU A 3 -3.28 16.07 -23.80
N GLU A 4 -2.58 15.30 -22.96
CA GLU A 4 -3.24 14.67 -21.82
C GLU A 4 -3.69 15.76 -20.87
N MET A 5 -5.00 15.82 -20.62
CA MET A 5 -5.55 16.85 -19.75
C MET A 5 -5.13 16.58 -18.30
N ILE A 6 -4.38 17.53 -17.76
CA ILE A 6 -3.86 17.56 -16.40
C ILE A 6 -4.92 18.17 -15.48
N LEU A 7 -5.21 17.52 -14.36
CA LEU A 7 -6.11 18.07 -13.36
C LEU A 7 -5.44 19.22 -12.60
N SER A 8 -6.23 20.23 -12.23
CA SER A 8 -5.77 21.37 -11.44
C SER A 8 -6.81 21.81 -10.39
N THR A 9 -6.31 22.38 -9.30
CA THR A 9 -7.16 22.97 -8.24
C THR A 9 -8.11 24.01 -8.83
N GLY A 10 -9.37 23.99 -8.35
CA GLY A 10 -10.44 24.88 -8.79
C GLY A 10 -11.28 24.30 -9.93
N GLN A 11 -10.78 23.31 -10.67
CA GLN A 11 -11.56 22.63 -11.72
C GLN A 11 -12.82 21.98 -11.16
N VAL A 12 -13.90 22.06 -11.92
CA VAL A 12 -15.16 21.38 -11.61
C VAL A 12 -15.34 20.23 -12.60
N LEU A 13 -15.50 19.02 -12.07
CA LEU A 13 -15.66 17.79 -12.83
C LEU A 13 -17.03 17.19 -12.55
N ARG A 14 -17.72 16.76 -13.60
CA ARG A 14 -19.01 16.09 -13.49
C ARG A 14 -18.81 14.58 -13.49
N GLY A 15 -19.22 13.92 -12.40
CA GLY A 15 -19.36 12.48 -12.34
C GLY A 15 -20.74 12.03 -12.81
N ARG A 16 -21.00 10.73 -12.71
CA ARG A 16 -22.28 10.14 -13.09
C ARG A 16 -23.39 10.48 -12.10
N TYR A 17 -23.08 10.66 -10.83
CA TYR A 17 -24.04 10.87 -9.75
C TYR A 17 -23.89 12.20 -9.02
N ALA A 18 -22.72 12.83 -9.09
CA ALA A 18 -22.48 14.13 -8.46
C ALA A 18 -21.49 15.01 -9.24
N THR A 19 -21.40 16.28 -8.84
CA THR A 19 -20.43 17.25 -9.36
C THR A 19 -19.37 17.57 -8.30
N TYR A 20 -18.11 17.65 -8.71
CA TYR A 20 -16.95 17.71 -7.83
C TYR A 20 -16.05 18.90 -8.16
N ARG A 21 -15.75 19.76 -7.18
CA ARG A 21 -14.74 20.82 -7.32
C ARG A 21 -13.42 20.37 -6.70
N LEU A 22 -12.35 20.36 -7.49
CA LEU A 22 -11.01 20.00 -7.00
C LEU A 22 -10.48 21.08 -6.06
N LEU A 23 -10.04 20.69 -4.86
CA LEU A 23 -9.56 21.61 -3.82
C LEU A 23 -8.03 21.63 -3.79
N ASN A 24 -7.41 20.50 -3.48
CA ASN A 24 -5.96 20.39 -3.39
C ASN A 24 -5.51 19.02 -3.90
N ALA A 25 -4.33 18.99 -4.51
CA ALA A 25 -3.70 17.75 -4.92
C ALA A 25 -3.30 16.95 -3.67
N LEU A 26 -3.62 15.66 -3.69
CA LEU A 26 -3.09 14.66 -2.74
C LEU A 26 -1.86 13.99 -3.37
N HIS A 27 -1.95 13.71 -4.67
CA HIS A 27 -0.84 13.27 -5.49
C HIS A 27 -0.98 13.91 -6.87
N ALA A 28 -0.32 15.05 -7.08
CA ALA A 28 -0.41 15.76 -8.35
C ALA A 28 0.23 14.95 -9.49
N PRO A 29 -0.31 15.01 -10.72
CA PRO A 29 -1.53 15.70 -11.14
C PRO A 29 -2.76 14.77 -11.23
N THR A 30 -2.77 13.64 -10.54
CA THR A 30 -3.75 12.57 -10.81
C THR A 30 -4.75 12.34 -9.67
N VAL A 31 -4.41 12.71 -8.44
CA VAL A 31 -5.26 12.47 -7.26
C VAL A 31 -5.51 13.77 -6.50
N PHE A 32 -6.78 14.11 -6.30
CA PHE A 32 -7.22 15.36 -5.69
C PHE A 32 -8.29 15.12 -4.62
N LYS A 33 -8.21 15.89 -3.54
CA LYS A 33 -9.37 16.11 -2.67
C LYS A 33 -10.36 16.98 -3.42
N ALA A 34 -11.64 16.63 -3.37
CA ALA A 34 -12.70 17.39 -4.01
C ALA A 34 -13.86 17.66 -3.05
N GLN A 35 -14.48 18.83 -3.21
CA GLN A 35 -15.77 19.17 -2.61
C GLN A 35 -16.89 18.60 -3.48
N VAL A 36 -17.87 17.96 -2.86
CA VAL A 36 -19.10 17.52 -3.51
C VAL A 36 -20.08 18.70 -3.55
N LEU A 37 -20.50 19.13 -4.74
CA LEU A 37 -21.33 20.34 -4.93
C LEU A 37 -22.83 20.03 -5.03
N ASP A 38 -23.18 19.14 -5.96
CA ASP A 38 -24.55 18.69 -6.20
C ASP A 38 -24.52 17.18 -6.40
N SER A 39 -25.43 16.45 -5.77
CA SER A 39 -25.32 15.00 -5.61
C SER A 39 -26.68 14.33 -5.46
N LEU A 40 -26.88 13.27 -6.25
CA LEU A 40 -28.06 12.41 -6.17
C LEU A 40 -27.91 11.30 -5.12
N THR A 41 -26.67 10.87 -4.83
CA THR A 41 -26.40 9.67 -4.01
C THR A 41 -25.25 9.81 -3.01
N VAL A 42 -24.27 10.67 -3.29
CA VAL A 42 -23.11 10.90 -2.42
C VAL A 42 -23.50 11.86 -1.29
N LYS A 43 -23.48 11.37 -0.04
CA LYS A 43 -23.86 12.14 1.16
C LYS A 43 -22.70 12.89 1.83
N SER A 44 -21.46 12.58 1.44
CA SER A 44 -20.26 13.19 2.02
C SER A 44 -19.99 14.57 1.42
N GLU A 45 -19.52 15.51 2.24
CA GLU A 45 -19.05 16.83 1.79
C GLU A 45 -17.80 16.72 0.91
N PHE A 46 -16.94 15.75 1.20
CA PHE A 46 -15.67 15.55 0.48
C PHE A 46 -15.61 14.18 -0.18
N ALA A 47 -14.83 14.13 -1.27
CA ALA A 47 -14.47 12.92 -1.99
C ALA A 47 -13.02 12.99 -2.48
N VAL A 48 -12.51 11.89 -3.01
CA VAL A 48 -11.22 11.85 -3.71
C VAL A 48 -11.45 11.54 -5.18
N VAL A 49 -10.98 12.43 -6.05
CA VAL A 49 -10.95 12.20 -7.49
C VAL A 49 -9.59 11.60 -7.85
N LYS A 50 -9.60 10.43 -8.48
CA LYS A 50 -8.43 9.73 -9.02
C LYS A 50 -8.56 9.59 -10.53
N THR A 51 -7.56 10.06 -11.25
CA THR A 51 -7.39 9.87 -12.70
C THR A 51 -6.04 9.24 -12.96
N ALA A 52 -5.68 9.04 -14.24
CA ALA A 52 -4.40 8.48 -14.61
C ALA A 52 -3.89 9.09 -15.90
N LEU A 53 -2.58 9.28 -15.94
CA LEU A 53 -1.81 9.59 -17.14
C LEU A 53 -1.15 8.30 -17.65
N GLU A 54 -0.61 8.29 -18.86
CA GLU A 54 0.25 7.16 -19.23
C GLU A 54 1.50 7.12 -18.33
N PRO A 55 1.98 5.94 -17.93
CA PRO A 55 1.52 4.58 -18.29
C PRO A 55 0.46 3.98 -17.35
N THR A 56 -0.03 4.71 -16.34
CA THR A 56 -0.85 4.15 -15.25
C THR A 56 -2.32 3.95 -15.59
N LYS A 57 -2.77 4.35 -16.80
CA LYS A 57 -4.17 4.15 -17.21
C LYS A 57 -4.63 2.70 -17.23
N LYS A 58 -3.73 1.74 -17.49
CA LYS A 58 -4.06 0.31 -17.44
C LYS A 58 -4.41 -0.13 -16.01
N ALA A 59 -3.65 0.33 -15.02
CA ALA A 59 -3.93 0.07 -13.60
C ALA A 59 -5.26 0.70 -13.18
N LEU A 60 -5.53 1.96 -13.55
CA LEU A 60 -6.81 2.62 -13.24
C LEU A 60 -8.02 1.89 -13.84
N ARG A 61 -7.91 1.38 -15.08
CA ARG A 61 -8.96 0.56 -15.70
C ARG A 61 -9.17 -0.76 -14.96
N ARG A 62 -8.10 -1.43 -14.54
CA ARG A 62 -8.17 -2.65 -13.73
C ARG A 62 -8.86 -2.37 -12.40
N GLU A 63 -8.45 -1.30 -11.72
CA GLU A 63 -9.05 -0.85 -10.46
C GLU A 63 -10.56 -0.63 -10.62
N ARG A 64 -10.99 0.13 -11.65
CA ARG A 64 -12.41 0.35 -11.96
C ARG A 64 -13.17 -0.96 -12.12
N ASN A 65 -12.60 -1.95 -12.81
CA ASN A 65 -13.24 -3.25 -13.00
C ASN A 65 -13.38 -4.02 -11.68
N ASN A 66 -12.39 -3.94 -10.80
CA ASN A 66 -12.42 -4.61 -9.50
C ASN A 66 -13.56 -4.07 -8.60
N TYR A 67 -13.87 -2.77 -8.67
CA TYR A 67 -15.03 -2.19 -7.97
C TYR A 67 -16.40 -2.54 -8.58
N LEU A 68 -16.43 -3.25 -9.71
CA LEU A 68 -17.66 -3.88 -10.23
C LEU A 68 -18.00 -5.19 -9.50
N ILE A 69 -17.03 -5.80 -8.81
CA ILE A 69 -17.22 -7.04 -8.07
C ILE A 69 -18.11 -6.77 -6.83
N PRO A 70 -19.26 -7.48 -6.67
CA PRO A 70 -20.22 -7.17 -5.61
C PRO A 70 -19.63 -7.18 -4.20
N GLY A 71 -18.85 -8.20 -3.83
CA GLY A 71 -18.28 -8.29 -2.48
C GLY A 71 -17.21 -7.24 -2.20
N ILE A 72 -16.46 -6.82 -3.22
CA ILE A 72 -15.51 -5.68 -3.09
C ILE A 72 -16.29 -4.40 -2.85
N ARG A 73 -17.30 -4.12 -3.69
CA ARG A 73 -18.11 -2.91 -3.58
C ARG A 73 -18.84 -2.78 -2.24
N SER A 74 -19.32 -3.88 -1.68
CA SER A 74 -20.05 -3.90 -0.40
C SER A 74 -19.16 -4.07 0.83
N SER A 75 -17.85 -4.26 0.66
CA SER A 75 -16.96 -4.55 1.78
C SER A 75 -16.80 -3.34 2.69
N PRO A 76 -16.97 -3.48 4.02
CA PRO A 76 -16.68 -2.39 4.95
C PRO A 76 -15.18 -2.14 5.12
N TYR A 77 -14.33 -3.04 4.62
CA TYR A 77 -12.87 -3.01 4.77
C TYR A 77 -12.14 -2.55 3.51
N ILE A 78 -12.86 -2.31 2.42
CA ILE A 78 -12.32 -1.76 1.16
C ILE A 78 -12.89 -0.37 0.97
N ARG A 79 -12.04 0.58 0.56
CA ARG A 79 -12.41 1.98 0.36
C ARG A 79 -13.48 2.10 -0.72
N SER A 80 -14.63 2.66 -0.38
CA SER A 80 -15.79 2.77 -1.25
C SER A 80 -15.51 3.66 -2.47
N GLN A 81 -15.86 3.16 -3.65
CA GLN A 81 -16.01 3.98 -4.84
C GLN A 81 -17.41 4.61 -4.86
N TYR A 82 -17.48 5.93 -4.88
CA TYR A 82 -18.73 6.69 -4.93
C TYR A 82 -19.24 6.92 -6.35
N ASP A 83 -18.34 7.23 -7.29
CA ASP A 83 -18.73 7.67 -8.63
C ASP A 83 -17.64 7.33 -9.66
N ILE A 84 -17.94 7.60 -10.93
CA ILE A 84 -17.03 7.54 -12.07
C ILE A 84 -17.08 8.85 -12.84
N LEU A 85 -15.93 9.27 -13.34
CA LEU A 85 -15.84 10.34 -14.33
C LEU A 85 -15.79 9.68 -15.71
N GLU A 86 -16.81 9.93 -16.54
CA GLU A 86 -16.88 9.42 -17.90
C GLU A 86 -16.54 10.54 -18.90
N ARG A 87 -15.92 10.18 -20.02
CA ARG A 87 -15.80 11.13 -21.15
C ARG A 87 -17.21 11.40 -21.65
N ASN A 88 -17.63 12.66 -21.61
CA ASN A 88 -18.93 13.08 -22.13
C ASN A 88 -19.04 12.68 -23.61
N PRO A 89 -19.99 11.82 -24.03
CA PRO A 89 -20.12 11.41 -25.43
C PRO A 89 -20.65 12.53 -26.35
N HIS A 90 -21.17 13.62 -25.78
CA HIS A 90 -21.99 14.61 -26.49
C HIS A 90 -21.35 15.98 -26.71
N SER A 91 -20.02 16.12 -26.64
CA SER A 91 -19.34 17.38 -26.99
C SER A 91 -19.26 17.62 -28.51
N GLY A 92 -20.28 17.21 -29.28
CA GLY A 92 -20.24 17.14 -30.75
C GLY A 92 -21.42 17.76 -31.49
N GLU A 93 -22.51 18.19 -30.84
CA GLU A 93 -23.66 18.77 -31.55
C GLU A 93 -24.24 19.99 -30.80
N GLY A 94 -23.56 21.14 -30.93
CA GLY A 94 -24.04 22.42 -30.44
C GLY A 94 -22.96 23.50 -30.59
N PRO A 95 -23.33 24.79 -30.78
CA PRO A 95 -22.35 25.87 -30.76
C PRO A 95 -21.74 25.98 -29.34
N PRO A 96 -20.42 26.18 -29.22
CA PRO A 96 -19.74 26.19 -27.94
C PRO A 96 -20.29 27.30 -27.04
N GLN A 97 -20.81 26.92 -25.87
CA GLN A 97 -21.14 27.88 -24.82
C GLN A 97 -19.85 28.26 -24.06
N ALA A 98 -19.73 29.52 -23.66
CA ALA A 98 -18.52 30.09 -23.04
C ALA A 98 -18.11 29.47 -21.69
N ASP A 99 -18.89 28.52 -21.16
CA ASP A 99 -18.66 27.76 -19.93
C ASP A 99 -18.43 26.25 -20.19
N GLU A 100 -18.12 25.85 -21.42
CA GLU A 100 -17.77 24.46 -21.75
C GLU A 100 -16.51 23.99 -21.00
N THR A 101 -16.72 23.44 -19.81
CA THR A 101 -15.74 22.68 -19.06
C THR A 101 -15.17 21.59 -19.96
N ALA A 102 -13.86 21.63 -20.23
CA ALA A 102 -13.16 20.59 -20.97
C ALA A 102 -13.56 19.20 -20.46
N ALA A 103 -13.91 18.28 -21.36
CA ALA A 103 -14.45 16.97 -21.01
C ALA A 103 -13.48 16.20 -20.09
N ALA A 104 -13.85 16.03 -18.81
CA ALA A 104 -13.04 15.42 -17.75
C ALA A 104 -12.34 14.12 -18.21
N PRO A 105 -11.09 13.86 -17.79
CA PRO A 105 -10.44 12.61 -18.13
C PRO A 105 -11.16 11.47 -17.41
N PRO A 106 -11.23 10.25 -18.00
CA PRO A 106 -11.81 9.11 -17.32
C PRO A 106 -11.16 8.92 -15.95
N GLY A 107 -11.99 8.73 -14.93
CA GLY A 107 -11.54 8.75 -13.55
C GLY A 107 -12.51 8.03 -12.63
N MET A 108 -12.09 7.91 -11.38
CA MET A 108 -12.84 7.30 -10.30
C MET A 108 -12.99 8.30 -9.17
N VAL A 109 -14.13 8.26 -8.49
CA VAL A 109 -14.35 9.05 -7.29
C VAL A 109 -14.54 8.12 -6.11
N PHE A 110 -13.74 8.32 -5.08
CA PHE A 110 -13.73 7.53 -3.85
C PHE A 110 -14.24 8.31 -2.66
N GLU A 111 -14.67 7.59 -1.63
CA GLU A 111 -14.95 8.20 -0.34
C GLU A 111 -13.73 8.96 0.21
N TRP A 112 -13.99 10.09 0.86
CA TRP A 112 -12.97 10.79 1.61
C TRP A 112 -12.66 10.05 2.92
N MET A 113 -11.38 9.86 3.20
CA MET A 113 -10.87 9.41 4.49
C MET A 113 -9.78 10.39 4.93
N GLU A 114 -9.68 10.63 6.23
CA GLU A 114 -8.91 11.76 6.78
C GLU A 114 -7.40 11.58 6.62
N TYR A 115 -6.93 10.34 6.68
CA TYR A 115 -5.52 9.99 6.64
C TYR A 115 -5.26 8.75 5.78
N ASP A 116 -4.07 8.68 5.18
CA ASP A 116 -3.41 7.39 4.96
C ASP A 116 -2.65 6.97 6.23
N LEU A 117 -2.25 5.70 6.35
CA LEU A 117 -1.60 5.19 7.56
C LEU A 117 -0.25 5.86 7.83
N TRP A 118 0.48 6.26 6.78
CA TRP A 118 1.78 6.91 6.93
C TRP A 118 1.68 8.25 7.66
N GLN A 119 0.59 8.99 7.41
CA GLN A 119 0.30 10.27 8.06
C GLN A 119 -0.09 10.15 9.55
N VAL A 120 -0.50 8.96 10.00
CA VAL A 120 -0.97 8.77 11.38
C VAL A 120 0.21 8.56 12.33
N PRO A 121 0.40 9.40 13.36
CA PRO A 121 1.50 9.22 14.31
C PRO A 121 1.24 7.98 15.19
N SER A 122 2.11 6.97 15.09
CA SER A 122 1.94 5.72 15.82
C SER A 122 2.15 5.85 17.34
N GLU A 123 2.97 6.82 17.78
CA GLU A 123 3.39 7.03 19.18
C GLU A 123 2.24 6.94 20.19
N ARG A 124 1.12 7.62 19.91
CA ARG A 124 -0.04 7.70 20.81
C ARG A 124 -0.84 6.41 20.90
N PHE A 125 -0.69 5.51 19.93
CA PHE A 125 -1.45 4.26 19.82
C PHE A 125 -0.68 3.02 20.28
N ARG A 126 0.63 3.13 20.48
CA ARG A 126 1.49 2.01 20.92
C ARG A 126 1.09 1.44 22.28
N ARG A 127 0.53 2.27 23.18
CA ARG A 127 0.10 1.83 24.53
C ARG A 127 -1.25 1.13 24.55
N THR A 128 -2.24 1.67 23.84
CA THR A 128 -3.63 1.19 23.94
C THR A 128 -3.91 0.04 23.00
N SER A 129 -3.05 -0.21 22.01
CA SER A 129 -3.20 -1.25 20.97
C SER A 129 -4.52 -1.22 20.19
N VAL A 130 -5.43 -0.27 20.45
CA VAL A 130 -6.74 -0.18 19.79
C VAL A 130 -6.56 0.01 18.30
N LEU A 131 -5.85 1.07 17.88
CA LEU A 131 -5.66 1.35 16.46
C LEU A 131 -4.86 0.25 15.73
N PRO A 132 -3.70 -0.24 16.25
CA PRO A 132 -3.01 -1.36 15.62
C PRO A 132 -3.88 -2.61 15.44
N LYS A 133 -4.72 -2.96 16.43
CA LYS A 133 -5.68 -4.09 16.30
C LYS A 133 -6.73 -3.81 15.23
N VAL A 134 -7.30 -2.61 15.17
CA VAL A 134 -8.32 -2.24 14.18
C VAL A 134 -7.73 -2.24 12.77
N ILE A 135 -6.52 -1.71 12.58
CA ILE A 135 -5.78 -1.77 11.30
C ILE A 135 -5.61 -3.23 10.88
N SER A 136 -5.03 -4.05 11.76
CA SER A 136 -4.75 -5.45 11.49
C SER A 136 -6.02 -6.23 11.12
N ARG A 137 -7.08 -6.10 11.92
CA ARG A 137 -8.37 -6.76 11.64
C ARG A 137 -8.97 -6.31 10.31
N SER A 138 -8.91 -5.01 10.00
CA SER A 138 -9.51 -4.48 8.77
C SER A 138 -8.76 -4.93 7.53
N VAL A 139 -7.42 -4.84 7.53
CA VAL A 139 -6.59 -5.29 6.41
C VAL A 139 -6.72 -6.80 6.22
N LEU A 140 -6.60 -7.60 7.29
CA LEU A 140 -6.76 -9.05 7.21
C LEU A 140 -8.16 -9.46 6.74
N SER A 141 -9.21 -8.74 7.12
CA SER A 141 -10.57 -9.01 6.64
C SER A 141 -10.72 -8.69 5.15
N ALA A 142 -10.08 -7.63 4.65
CA ALA A 142 -10.02 -7.34 3.21
C ALA A 142 -9.25 -8.44 2.46
N LEU A 143 -8.09 -8.87 2.96
CA LEU A 143 -7.30 -9.93 2.34
C LEU A 143 -8.02 -11.29 2.37
N ALA A 144 -8.69 -11.62 3.48
CA ALA A 144 -9.51 -12.82 3.58
C ALA A 144 -10.66 -12.82 2.57
N LEU A 145 -11.32 -11.67 2.37
CA LEU A 145 -12.34 -11.50 1.34
C LEU A 145 -11.78 -11.78 -0.06
N LEU A 146 -10.64 -11.16 -0.42
CA LEU A 146 -10.03 -11.33 -1.74
C LEU A 146 -9.66 -12.79 -2.02
N LYS A 147 -9.00 -13.45 -1.07
CA LYS A 147 -8.62 -14.86 -1.22
C LYS A 147 -9.81 -15.80 -1.26
N THR A 148 -10.72 -15.70 -0.29
CA THR A 148 -11.77 -16.73 -0.10
C THR A 148 -12.91 -16.63 -1.12
N GLN A 149 -13.22 -15.43 -1.62
CA GLN A 149 -14.33 -15.23 -2.55
C GLN A 149 -13.90 -15.08 -4.01
N TYR A 150 -12.67 -14.65 -4.27
CA TYR A 150 -12.22 -14.28 -5.61
C TYR A 150 -10.90 -14.90 -6.04
N ASP A 151 -10.25 -15.69 -5.17
CA ASP A 151 -8.92 -16.25 -5.40
C ASP A 151 -7.90 -15.22 -5.90
N ALA A 152 -7.98 -14.03 -5.31
CA ALA A 152 -7.25 -12.85 -5.73
C ALA A 152 -6.33 -12.32 -4.62
N ILE A 153 -5.28 -11.63 -5.05
CA ILE A 153 -4.27 -10.99 -4.22
C ILE A 153 -4.20 -9.50 -4.54
N HIS A 154 -3.95 -8.67 -3.53
CA HIS A 154 -3.88 -7.22 -3.63
C HIS A 154 -2.55 -6.73 -4.20
N THR A 155 -1.44 -7.31 -3.74
CA THR A 155 -0.06 -7.04 -4.16
C THR A 155 0.47 -5.62 -3.91
N ASP A 156 -0.24 -4.78 -3.17
CA ASP A 156 0.21 -3.40 -2.88
C ASP A 156 -0.27 -2.91 -1.51
N ILE A 157 -0.30 -3.82 -0.54
CA ILE A 157 -0.52 -3.48 0.86
C ILE A 157 0.71 -2.73 1.37
N ASN A 158 0.53 -1.45 1.67
CA ASN A 158 1.55 -0.59 2.23
C ASN A 158 0.86 0.56 3.00
N PRO A 159 1.59 1.36 3.81
CA PRO A 159 1.00 2.44 4.59
C PRO A 159 0.22 3.50 3.79
N ASN A 160 0.58 3.76 2.52
CA ASN A 160 -0.08 4.77 1.68
C ASN A 160 -1.45 4.29 1.16
N ASN A 161 -1.69 2.97 1.16
CA ASN A 161 -2.91 2.34 0.64
C ASN A 161 -3.86 1.86 1.74
N ILE A 162 -3.57 2.17 3.01
CA ILE A 162 -4.47 1.95 4.15
C ILE A 162 -4.98 3.31 4.60
N PHE A 163 -6.30 3.50 4.53
CA PHE A 163 -6.95 4.78 4.80
C PHE A 163 -7.72 4.73 6.12
N LEU A 164 -7.71 5.84 6.85
CA LEU A 164 -8.25 5.95 8.20
C LEU A 164 -9.09 7.21 8.37
N SER A 165 -10.17 7.08 9.15
CA SER A 165 -10.95 8.20 9.67
C SER A 165 -11.34 7.94 11.12
N TYR A 166 -11.65 8.99 11.86
CA TYR A 166 -12.08 8.94 13.26
C TYR A 166 -11.05 8.23 14.16
N ILE A 167 -9.76 8.49 13.94
CA ILE A 167 -8.66 7.81 14.65
C ILE A 167 -8.64 8.07 16.15
N ASP A 168 -9.30 9.12 16.62
CA ASP A 168 -9.47 9.44 18.04
C ASP A 168 -10.80 8.92 18.64
N SER A 169 -11.64 8.27 17.81
CA SER A 169 -12.86 7.58 18.24
C SER A 169 -12.53 6.23 18.89
N PRO A 170 -13.39 5.71 19.79
CA PRO A 170 -13.33 4.31 20.23
C PRO A 170 -13.47 3.28 19.09
N SER A 171 -13.99 3.71 17.93
CA SER A 171 -14.16 2.88 16.74
C SER A 171 -13.60 3.60 15.51
N PRO A 172 -12.27 3.63 15.32
CA PRO A 172 -11.67 4.13 14.10
C PRO A 172 -12.13 3.33 12.89
N THR A 173 -12.34 3.99 11.76
CA THR A 173 -12.65 3.33 10.49
C THR A 173 -11.35 3.13 9.73
N VAL A 174 -11.05 1.88 9.32
CA VAL A 174 -9.88 1.55 8.52
C VAL A 174 -10.30 0.78 7.28
N LYS A 175 -9.79 1.19 6.12
CA LYS A 175 -10.10 0.56 4.84
C LYS A 175 -8.87 0.48 3.94
N VAL A 176 -8.77 -0.61 3.19
CA VAL A 176 -7.75 -0.82 2.15
C VAL A 176 -8.22 -0.17 0.84
N GLY A 177 -7.33 0.51 0.14
CA GLY A 177 -7.60 1.06 -1.19
C GLY A 177 -6.52 0.67 -2.20
N ASP A 178 -6.61 1.25 -3.40
CA ASP A 178 -5.78 0.96 -4.56
C ASP A 178 -5.79 -0.51 -5.03
N LEU A 179 -6.90 -0.88 -5.68
CA LEU A 179 -7.06 -2.20 -6.27
C LEU A 179 -6.50 -2.27 -7.71
N GLY A 180 -5.66 -1.33 -8.13
CA GLY A 180 -5.10 -1.28 -9.49
C GLY A 180 -4.13 -2.41 -9.80
N ASN A 181 -3.56 -3.02 -8.75
CA ASN A 181 -2.63 -4.15 -8.83
C ASN A 181 -3.22 -5.45 -8.27
N MET A 182 -4.54 -5.62 -8.30
CA MET A 182 -5.12 -6.93 -7.96
C MET A 182 -4.82 -7.96 -9.07
N PHE A 183 -4.31 -9.13 -8.70
CA PHE A 183 -4.01 -10.25 -9.61
C PHE A 183 -4.55 -11.57 -9.06
N GLU A 184 -4.44 -12.64 -9.85
CA GLU A 184 -4.73 -14.01 -9.40
C GLU A 184 -3.68 -14.51 -8.42
N ASP A 185 -4.08 -15.36 -7.48
CA ASP A 185 -3.16 -16.00 -6.53
C ASP A 185 -2.14 -16.89 -7.27
N GLY A 186 -0.86 -16.74 -6.95
CA GLY A 186 0.24 -17.46 -7.61
C GLY A 186 0.78 -16.80 -8.87
N TYR A 187 0.38 -15.56 -9.20
CA TYR A 187 0.91 -14.83 -10.34
C TYR A 187 2.45 -14.72 -10.31
N ASP A 188 3.12 -15.16 -11.38
CA ASP A 188 4.57 -15.35 -11.41
C ASP A 188 5.29 -14.68 -12.60
N VAL A 189 4.56 -13.97 -13.47
CA VAL A 189 5.13 -13.35 -14.68
C VAL A 189 6.13 -12.22 -14.37
N MET A 190 5.93 -11.50 -13.26
CA MET A 190 6.87 -10.47 -12.80
C MET A 190 6.77 -10.29 -11.28
N ARG A 191 7.83 -9.76 -10.66
CA ARG A 191 7.80 -9.36 -9.25
C ARG A 191 6.80 -8.22 -9.03
N LEU A 192 5.76 -8.48 -8.25
CA LEU A 192 4.81 -7.49 -7.77
C LEU A 192 5.22 -6.97 -6.37
N GLN A 193 4.37 -6.17 -5.72
CA GLN A 193 4.64 -5.50 -4.45
C GLN A 193 5.66 -4.36 -4.54
N SER A 194 5.44 -3.34 -3.70
CA SER A 194 6.44 -2.30 -3.44
C SER A 194 7.72 -2.94 -2.88
N LEU A 195 8.88 -2.36 -3.18
CA LEU A 195 10.17 -2.93 -2.79
C LEU A 195 10.29 -3.12 -1.29
N GLU A 196 9.72 -2.19 -0.52
CA GLU A 196 9.67 -2.16 0.92
C GLU A 196 8.89 -3.34 1.50
N CYS A 197 7.74 -3.67 0.90
CA CYS A 197 6.79 -4.65 1.43
C CYS A 197 6.83 -5.99 0.69
N ARG A 198 7.76 -6.17 -0.25
CA ARG A 198 7.89 -7.37 -1.07
C ARG A 198 8.30 -8.59 -0.25
N ALA A 199 7.55 -9.67 -0.41
CA ALA A 199 7.74 -10.90 0.36
C ALA A 199 8.95 -11.72 -0.11
N PRO A 200 9.56 -12.54 0.77
CA PRO A 200 10.75 -13.34 0.46
C PRO A 200 10.58 -14.26 -0.74
N GLU A 201 9.42 -14.90 -0.88
CA GLU A 201 9.12 -15.79 -2.00
C GLU A 201 9.03 -15.05 -3.34
N VAL A 202 8.58 -13.80 -3.34
CA VAL A 202 8.53 -12.95 -4.54
C VAL A 202 9.94 -12.54 -4.95
N TRP A 203 10.81 -12.22 -3.98
CA TRP A 203 12.24 -12.05 -4.26
C TRP A 203 12.87 -13.34 -4.80
N ARG A 204 12.44 -14.53 -4.37
CA ARG A 204 12.99 -15.78 -4.89
C ARG A 204 12.49 -16.16 -6.29
N GLY A 205 11.48 -15.47 -6.82
CA GLY A 205 10.86 -15.81 -8.11
C GLY A 205 9.82 -16.93 -8.04
N LEU A 206 9.25 -17.18 -6.85
CA LEU A 206 8.22 -18.21 -6.65
C LEU A 206 6.78 -17.74 -6.96
N GLY A 207 6.64 -16.56 -7.56
CA GLY A 207 5.35 -15.88 -7.71
C GLY A 207 4.88 -15.19 -6.43
N VAL A 208 3.78 -14.45 -6.56
CA VAL A 208 3.13 -13.74 -5.46
C VAL A 208 1.85 -14.45 -5.06
N TRP A 209 1.63 -14.53 -3.75
CA TRP A 209 0.57 -15.34 -3.15
C TRP A 209 -0.20 -14.52 -2.10
N HIS A 210 -1.32 -15.04 -1.64
CA HIS A 210 -2.08 -14.48 -0.51
C HIS A 210 -1.21 -14.31 0.74
N SER A 211 -0.33 -15.27 1.01
CA SER A 211 0.66 -15.16 2.08
C SER A 211 1.59 -13.96 1.88
N SER A 212 1.89 -13.56 0.64
CA SER A 212 2.72 -12.40 0.33
C SER A 212 2.04 -11.09 0.77
N ASP A 213 0.72 -10.97 0.64
CA ASP A 213 -0.02 -9.81 1.17
C ASP A 213 -0.05 -9.79 2.71
N VAL A 214 -0.13 -10.97 3.34
CA VAL A 214 -0.02 -11.08 4.81
C VAL A 214 1.36 -10.62 5.30
N TRP A 215 2.43 -10.97 4.56
CA TRP A 215 3.77 -10.44 4.82
C TRP A 215 3.80 -8.91 4.70
N SER A 216 3.23 -8.36 3.62
CA SER A 216 3.19 -6.90 3.42
C SER A 216 2.47 -6.17 4.55
N LEU A 217 1.44 -6.76 5.17
CA LEU A 217 0.82 -6.21 6.38
C LEU A 217 1.82 -6.19 7.56
N GLY A 218 2.56 -7.27 7.80
CA GLY A 218 3.59 -7.31 8.84
C GLY A 218 4.64 -6.20 8.67
N VAL A 219 5.14 -6.02 7.45
CA VAL A 219 6.07 -4.94 7.11
C VAL A 219 5.43 -3.57 7.32
N THR A 220 4.18 -3.40 6.86
CA THR A 220 3.41 -2.16 6.98
C THR A 220 3.26 -1.71 8.44
N LEU A 221 2.94 -2.65 9.34
CA LEU A 221 2.86 -2.38 10.77
C LEU A 221 4.23 -2.00 11.35
N ALA A 222 5.28 -2.72 10.98
CA ALA A 222 6.64 -2.42 11.44
C ALA A 222 7.09 -1.01 11.02
N HIS A 223 6.86 -0.63 9.77
CA HIS A 223 7.21 0.68 9.22
C HIS A 223 6.42 1.81 9.87
N TRP A 224 5.12 1.60 10.08
CA TRP A 224 4.27 2.59 10.74
C TRP A 224 4.67 2.80 12.20
N LEU A 225 4.99 1.73 12.93
CA LEU A 225 5.40 1.80 14.33
C LEU A 225 6.75 2.53 14.49
N SER A 226 7.73 2.22 13.63
CA SER A 226 9.04 2.88 13.63
C SER A 226 9.01 4.29 13.02
N HIS A 227 7.96 4.63 12.27
CA HIS A 227 7.88 5.81 11.42
C HIS A 227 9.10 5.92 10.47
N SER A 228 9.55 4.77 9.97
CA SER A 228 10.73 4.63 9.12
C SER A 228 10.65 3.36 8.27
N ALA A 229 11.12 3.43 7.02
CA ALA A 229 11.22 2.29 6.13
C ALA A 229 12.42 1.39 6.50
N ILE A 230 12.25 0.61 7.57
CA ILE A 230 13.30 -0.32 8.05
C ILE A 230 13.51 -1.50 7.09
N PHE A 231 12.54 -1.80 6.21
CA PHE A 231 12.71 -2.67 5.03
C PHE A 231 12.84 -1.80 3.78
N GLY A 232 13.31 -2.39 2.67
CA GLY A 232 13.47 -1.67 1.41
C GLY A 232 14.74 -0.81 1.34
N PRO A 233 14.90 -0.01 0.27
CA PRO A 233 16.20 0.57 -0.10
C PRO A 233 16.45 1.99 0.42
N HIS A 234 15.61 2.51 1.33
CA HIS A 234 15.64 3.93 1.74
C HIS A 234 17.02 4.40 2.24
N ASP A 235 17.75 3.57 2.96
CA ASP A 235 19.08 3.84 3.53
C ASP A 235 20.24 3.36 2.66
N LYS A 236 19.98 3.03 1.38
CA LYS A 236 20.99 2.50 0.46
C LYS A 236 22.06 3.52 0.13
N ILE A 237 23.31 3.11 0.32
CA ILE A 237 24.50 3.94 0.05
C ILE A 237 25.25 3.55 -1.22
N VAL A 238 24.91 2.41 -1.85
CA VAL A 238 25.58 1.88 -3.04
C VAL A 238 24.66 1.99 -4.27
N GLN A 239 25.20 2.48 -5.39
CA GLN A 239 24.47 2.59 -6.66
C GLN A 239 24.14 1.20 -7.22
N ASP A 240 23.01 1.09 -7.94
CA ASP A 240 22.60 -0.10 -8.71
C ASP A 240 22.47 -1.44 -7.97
N LEU A 241 22.48 -1.43 -6.63
CA LEU A 241 22.27 -2.63 -5.79
C LEU A 241 20.94 -2.58 -5.01
N THR A 242 19.88 -2.07 -5.62
CA THR A 242 18.60 -1.81 -4.92
C THR A 242 17.98 -3.11 -4.40
N GLU A 243 17.89 -4.13 -5.24
CA GLU A 243 17.28 -5.42 -4.95
C GLU A 243 18.13 -6.19 -3.93
N ALA A 244 19.44 -6.29 -4.16
CA ALA A 244 20.37 -6.92 -3.23
C ALA A 244 20.33 -6.27 -1.84
N TRP A 245 20.20 -4.93 -1.77
CA TRP A 245 20.03 -4.22 -0.50
C TRP A 245 18.73 -4.60 0.22
N CYS A 246 17.62 -4.68 -0.51
CA CYS A 246 16.33 -5.10 0.06
C CYS A 246 16.41 -6.52 0.63
N ILE A 247 16.99 -7.46 -0.13
CA ILE A 247 17.18 -8.85 0.30
C ILE A 247 18.09 -8.93 1.52
N ALA A 248 19.22 -8.21 1.54
CA ALA A 248 20.13 -8.18 2.68
C ALA A 248 19.48 -7.65 3.96
N LYS A 249 18.58 -6.65 3.85
CA LYS A 249 17.80 -6.17 4.99
C LYS A 249 16.80 -7.20 5.49
N ILE A 250 16.09 -7.92 4.61
CA ILE A 250 15.21 -9.02 5.02
C ILE A 250 16.03 -10.08 5.78
N ARG A 251 17.21 -10.43 5.28
CA ARG A 251 18.11 -11.39 5.92
C ARG A 251 18.54 -10.98 7.33
N ARG A 252 18.90 -9.70 7.53
CA ARG A 252 19.23 -9.16 8.86
C ARG A 252 18.04 -9.05 9.80
N LEU A 253 16.88 -8.61 9.29
CA LEU A 253 15.70 -8.34 10.10
C LEU A 253 14.99 -9.62 10.54
N VAL A 254 14.83 -10.57 9.62
CA VAL A 254 13.94 -11.72 9.82
C VAL A 254 14.72 -13.04 9.85
N GLY A 255 15.77 -13.17 9.05
CA GLY A 255 16.64 -14.34 9.02
C GLY A 255 17.04 -14.76 7.61
N PRO A 256 17.95 -15.74 7.48
CA PRO A 256 18.50 -16.15 6.20
C PRO A 256 17.40 -16.64 5.25
N MET A 257 17.48 -16.19 4.00
CA MET A 257 16.57 -16.58 2.93
C MET A 257 17.16 -17.77 2.17
N GLU A 258 16.30 -18.70 1.75
CA GLU A 258 16.68 -19.72 0.78
C GLU A 258 17.08 -19.07 -0.56
N PRO A 259 17.96 -19.73 -1.35
CA PRO A 259 18.36 -19.25 -2.67
C PRO A 259 17.18 -18.98 -3.60
N PRO A 260 17.36 -18.12 -4.63
CA PRO A 260 16.33 -17.88 -5.62
C PRO A 260 16.07 -19.15 -6.43
N VAL A 261 14.84 -19.29 -6.92
CA VAL A 261 14.45 -20.40 -7.81
C VAL A 261 14.66 -20.01 -9.27
N ASP A 262 14.52 -18.73 -9.59
CA ASP A 262 14.88 -18.19 -10.89
C ASP A 262 16.38 -17.79 -10.89
N SER A 263 17.15 -18.40 -11.80
CA SER A 263 18.58 -18.14 -11.98
C SER A 263 18.90 -16.68 -12.32
N ASN A 264 17.94 -15.94 -12.87
CA ASN A 264 18.09 -14.50 -13.15
C ASN A 264 18.34 -13.68 -11.88
N TYR A 265 18.06 -14.24 -10.70
CA TYR A 265 18.20 -13.58 -9.41
C TYR A 265 19.41 -14.08 -8.60
N GLU A 266 20.23 -14.99 -9.12
CA GLU A 266 21.39 -15.53 -8.38
C GLU A 266 22.39 -14.44 -7.99
N GLU A 267 22.69 -13.52 -8.91
CA GLU A 267 23.66 -12.45 -8.68
C GLU A 267 23.22 -11.49 -7.56
N GLU A 268 21.96 -11.04 -7.57
CA GLU A 268 21.44 -10.15 -6.52
C GLU A 268 21.40 -10.83 -5.14
N PHE A 269 21.15 -12.14 -5.07
CA PHE A 269 21.22 -12.89 -3.81
C PHE A 269 22.66 -13.03 -3.31
N ALA A 270 23.62 -13.37 -4.18
CA ALA A 270 25.03 -13.42 -3.81
C ALA A 270 25.54 -12.06 -3.30
N LEU A 271 25.14 -10.96 -3.97
CA LEU A 271 25.45 -9.60 -3.53
C LEU A 271 24.77 -9.27 -2.20
N ALA A 272 23.54 -9.73 -1.97
CA ALA A 272 22.86 -9.53 -0.70
C ALA A 272 23.60 -10.19 0.48
N GLU A 273 24.13 -11.40 0.30
CA GLU A 273 24.94 -12.10 1.31
C GLU A 273 26.24 -11.35 1.62
N TYR A 274 26.89 -10.81 0.58
CA TYR A 274 28.04 -9.94 0.75
C TYR A 274 27.68 -8.67 1.52
N LEU A 275 26.59 -7.98 1.15
CA LEU A 275 26.16 -6.75 1.81
C LEU A 275 25.74 -6.97 3.27
N GLU A 276 25.10 -8.10 3.57
CA GLU A 276 24.60 -8.47 4.90
C GLU A 276 25.71 -8.43 5.97
N THR A 277 26.88 -8.96 5.62
CA THR A 277 28.04 -9.11 6.51
C THR A 277 29.17 -8.13 6.23
N GLY A 278 29.17 -7.54 5.04
CA GLY A 278 30.25 -6.71 4.52
C GLY A 278 30.34 -5.34 5.19
N SER A 279 31.53 -4.76 5.06
CA SER A 279 31.87 -3.43 5.52
C SER A 279 32.53 -2.62 4.40
N PHE A 280 32.56 -1.30 4.58
CA PHE A 280 33.31 -0.37 3.75
C PHE A 280 34.11 0.58 4.65
N ARG A 281 35.20 1.11 4.10
CA ARG A 281 35.95 2.19 4.73
C ARG A 281 35.37 3.53 4.31
N HIS A 282 34.89 4.30 5.28
CA HIS A 282 34.33 5.62 5.05
C HIS A 282 35.45 6.60 4.62
N ARG A 283 35.19 7.40 3.58
CA ARG A 283 36.24 8.22 2.94
C ARG A 283 36.81 9.30 3.85
N ASP A 284 35.99 9.86 4.73
CA ASP A 284 36.37 11.06 5.49
C ASP A 284 37.21 10.75 6.73
N ASP A 285 36.97 9.62 7.39
CA ASP A 285 37.58 9.27 8.68
C ASP A 285 38.30 7.90 8.66
N SER A 286 38.30 7.21 7.51
CA SER A 286 38.82 5.86 7.34
C SER A 286 38.22 4.81 8.29
N SER A 287 37.10 5.12 8.94
CA SER A 287 36.39 4.19 9.82
C SER A 287 35.75 3.07 9.02
N GLU A 288 35.77 1.86 9.57
CA GLU A 288 35.09 0.71 8.99
C GLU A 288 33.62 0.72 9.44
N ARG A 289 32.70 0.70 8.47
CA ARG A 289 31.25 0.74 8.70
C ARG A 289 30.58 -0.40 7.94
N GLN A 290 29.57 -1.01 8.54
CA GLN A 290 28.78 -2.06 7.89
C GLN A 290 27.91 -1.45 6.78
N PHE A 291 27.68 -2.21 5.70
CA PHE A 291 26.69 -1.80 4.69
C PHE A 291 25.28 -1.81 5.27
N ILE A 292 24.83 -2.96 5.78
CA ILE A 292 23.51 -3.09 6.40
C ILE A 292 23.65 -2.92 7.92
N THR A 293 22.96 -1.92 8.46
CA THR A 293 23.09 -1.51 9.88
C THR A 293 21.91 -1.91 10.76
N VAL A 294 20.77 -2.28 10.17
CA VAL A 294 19.61 -2.79 10.91
C VAL A 294 19.97 -4.06 11.69
N GLY A 295 19.44 -4.20 12.90
CA GLY A 295 19.47 -5.44 13.67
C GLY A 295 18.37 -6.41 13.24
N THR A 296 18.03 -7.32 14.14
CA THR A 296 16.81 -8.13 13.99
C THR A 296 15.57 -7.26 14.12
N LEU A 297 14.45 -7.71 13.56
CA LEU A 297 13.16 -7.02 13.61
C LEU A 297 12.78 -6.65 15.05
N ARG A 298 12.88 -7.60 15.98
CA ARG A 298 12.60 -7.36 17.40
C ARG A 298 13.46 -6.25 17.97
N GLN A 299 14.77 -6.29 17.72
CA GLN A 299 15.68 -5.26 18.21
C GLN A 299 15.34 -3.89 17.64
N GLU A 300 15.02 -3.79 16.34
CA GLU A 300 14.64 -2.51 15.73
C GLU A 300 13.33 -1.96 16.30
N LEU A 301 12.33 -2.81 16.53
CA LEU A 301 11.06 -2.39 17.11
C LEU A 301 11.15 -2.08 18.62
N GLU A 302 12.00 -2.78 19.36
CA GLU A 302 12.27 -2.51 20.78
C GLU A 302 13.10 -1.24 20.99
N LYS A 303 13.93 -0.85 20.02
CA LYS A 303 14.69 0.42 20.03
C LYS A 303 13.81 1.66 19.95
N ILE A 304 12.60 1.55 19.40
CA ILE A 304 11.65 2.66 19.25
C ILE A 304 11.52 3.43 20.58
N SER A 305 11.65 4.75 20.54
CA SER A 305 11.54 5.62 21.71
C SER A 305 10.17 5.48 22.39
N ALA A 306 10.10 5.82 23.68
CA ALA A 306 8.85 5.77 24.43
C ALA A 306 7.75 6.61 23.74
N PRO A 307 6.48 6.16 23.78
CA PRO A 307 5.99 4.91 24.35
C PRO A 307 6.43 3.67 23.57
N LYS A 308 6.80 2.62 24.29
CA LYS A 308 7.22 1.33 23.73
C LYS A 308 6.03 0.61 23.09
N VAL A 309 6.33 -0.20 22.07
CA VAL A 309 5.40 -1.15 21.45
C VAL A 309 5.13 -2.28 22.44
N SER A 310 3.89 -2.74 22.55
CA SER A 310 3.56 -3.84 23.46
C SER A 310 4.15 -5.16 22.97
N PRO A 311 4.63 -6.06 23.85
CA PRO A 311 5.16 -7.37 23.46
C PRO A 311 4.20 -8.17 22.59
N GLU A 312 2.89 -8.13 22.88
CA GLU A 312 1.89 -8.89 22.14
C GLU A 312 1.72 -8.41 20.68
N LEU A 313 1.98 -7.12 20.41
CA LEU A 313 1.98 -6.58 19.06
C LEU A 313 3.27 -6.96 18.33
N LEU A 314 4.41 -6.99 19.03
CA LEU A 314 5.67 -7.48 18.45
C LEU A 314 5.55 -8.96 18.05
N ASP A 315 5.04 -9.79 18.95
CA ASP A 315 4.79 -11.21 18.71
C ASP A 315 3.83 -11.41 17.52
N PHE A 316 2.78 -10.58 17.44
CA PHE A 316 1.85 -10.64 16.32
C PHE A 316 2.50 -10.24 14.98
N ILE A 317 3.36 -9.22 14.95
CA ILE A 317 4.07 -8.83 13.72
C ILE A 317 5.04 -9.93 13.28
N GLU A 318 5.78 -10.53 14.20
CA GLU A 318 6.68 -11.65 13.92
C GLU A 318 5.90 -12.88 13.40
N PHE A 319 4.71 -13.14 13.95
CA PHE A 319 3.81 -14.18 13.47
C PHE A 319 3.36 -13.97 12.01
N LEU A 320 3.26 -12.73 11.53
CA LEU A 320 2.97 -12.43 10.12
C LEU A 320 4.21 -12.55 9.22
N LEU A 321 5.41 -12.34 9.76
CA LEU A 321 6.68 -12.26 9.02
C LEU A 321 7.45 -13.59 9.01
N VAL A 322 6.74 -14.68 8.72
CA VAL A 322 7.36 -16.01 8.51
C VAL A 322 7.97 -16.06 7.10
N LEU A 323 9.26 -16.39 7.01
CA LEU A 323 10.00 -16.47 5.74
C LEU A 323 9.44 -17.52 4.79
N ASP A 324 9.14 -18.72 5.30
CA ASP A 324 8.49 -19.78 4.54
C ASP A 324 7.01 -19.46 4.33
N HIS A 325 6.68 -18.99 3.13
CA HIS A 325 5.33 -18.59 2.74
C HIS A 325 4.28 -19.71 2.89
N THR A 326 4.69 -20.98 2.84
CA THR A 326 3.78 -22.14 3.03
C THR A 326 3.42 -22.38 4.49
N LYS A 327 4.23 -21.85 5.42
CA LYS A 327 4.00 -21.90 6.87
C LYS A 327 3.49 -20.58 7.44
N ARG A 328 3.51 -19.51 6.64
CA ARG A 328 2.99 -18.20 7.02
C ARG A 328 1.47 -18.29 7.18
N PRO A 329 0.88 -17.68 8.22
CA PRO A 329 -0.56 -17.75 8.43
C PRO A 329 -1.32 -17.13 7.25
N THR A 330 -2.43 -17.74 6.90
CA THR A 330 -3.42 -17.09 6.05
C THR A 330 -4.07 -15.92 6.79
N ALA A 331 -4.67 -14.98 6.05
CA ALA A 331 -5.41 -13.89 6.67
C ALA A 331 -6.54 -14.36 7.63
N VAL A 332 -7.21 -15.47 7.30
CA VAL A 332 -8.26 -16.07 8.16
C VAL A 332 -7.68 -16.59 9.47
N GLU A 333 -6.54 -17.28 9.43
CA GLU A 333 -5.85 -17.75 10.62
C GLU A 333 -5.30 -16.60 11.47
N ALA A 334 -4.73 -15.58 10.81
CA ALA A 334 -4.22 -14.40 11.49
C ALA A 334 -5.31 -13.61 12.24
N LEU A 335 -6.54 -13.56 11.71
CA LEU A 335 -7.69 -12.99 12.41
C LEU A 335 -8.03 -13.72 13.72
N GLN A 336 -7.63 -14.98 13.87
CA GLN A 336 -7.84 -15.77 15.09
C GLN A 336 -6.71 -15.63 16.12
N HIS A 337 -5.66 -14.86 15.81
CA HIS A 337 -4.52 -14.68 16.71
C HIS A 337 -4.95 -14.04 18.04
N PRO A 338 -4.44 -14.48 19.21
CA PRO A 338 -4.84 -13.95 20.52
C PRO A 338 -4.70 -12.43 20.66
N TYR A 339 -3.69 -11.83 20.02
CA TYR A 339 -3.53 -10.37 19.97
C TYR A 339 -4.78 -9.66 19.43
N LEU A 340 -5.46 -10.25 18.44
CA LEU A 340 -6.66 -9.71 17.82
C LEU A 340 -7.95 -10.18 18.48
N LYS A 341 -7.90 -10.83 19.64
CA LYS A 341 -9.08 -11.10 20.46
C LYS A 341 -9.41 -9.91 21.36
#